data_AF-A0A640T3L1-F1
#
_entry.id   AF-A0A640T3L1-F1
#
_cell.length_a   1.000
_cell.length_b   1.000
_cell.length_c   1.000
_cell.angle_alpha   90.00
_cell.angle_beta   90.00
_cell.angle_gamma   90.00
#
_symmetry.space_group_name_H-M   'P 1'
#
loop_
_entity.id
_entity.type
_entity.pdbx_description
1 polymer ?
#
loop_
_entity_poly.entity_id
_entity_poly.type
_entity_poly.pdbx_seq_one_letter_code
_entity_poly.pdbx_strand_id
1 'polypeptide(L)'
;MDGMNEDGTGLLTIGELAGLTGLPVKTIRSWSDQDLLPPAARTPAGYRLYGPDAPARLEIVRSLRALGIGLAAIRSVLHRECTVAETAAQWADALDAQIRTLRLQSAVLRSVAARGSAAEELPYMTELARLSARERRLIITDFVEDALDGVDAPAYRSGLLAATPELPDDPTPEQIGAWLELAALVREPELRAALRRLAEHSARTAGAVGEPDAQEQAAIGVAELMRVRGEEAVAAGIAPDSPAAEPVIAELVAAWLPTQTGTADPPTEDGPAARARLLEQLETAAEPLVERYWQLLCAVTGRPAPPRWDTAGTWTTAALRAHPGPYELDRSAFDGTDPDRVLRAYEEVTRDVAALVAAVRPEDLALPTPCAGWTVRQLLDHMVWENLMATSIAEGTPRADHTADHLGDDHRTAFADSVRAAHTAFIGSGMLHRTYGPYEAPGAMIVQQVVVELLAHGWDLARATGAPTALAPETAEETLAAAYRIYGAAPRTEGSSFAPECPAPRGASATDRLAAFLGRDVA
;
A
#
# COMPACT_ATOMS: atom_id res chain seq x y z
N MET A 1 -10.92 -65.06 24.84
CA MET A 1 -11.94 -65.95 25.42
C MET A 1 -11.32 -66.54 26.68
N ASP A 2 -12.10 -66.56 27.75
CA ASP A 2 -11.84 -67.05 29.11
C ASP A 2 -11.01 -66.21 30.08
N GLY A 3 -11.78 -65.41 30.82
CA GLY A 3 -11.49 -64.84 32.13
C GLY A 3 -12.81 -64.49 32.83
N MET A 4 -13.79 -65.42 32.82
CA MET A 4 -15.00 -65.30 33.65
C MET A 4 -14.62 -65.65 35.08
N ASN A 5 -14.68 -64.68 35.98
CA ASN A 5 -14.41 -64.85 37.41
C ASN A 5 -15.36 -65.90 38.02
N GLU A 6 -14.79 -66.89 38.72
CA GLU A 6 -15.41 -68.11 39.26
C GLU A 6 -16.50 -67.89 40.33
N ASP A 7 -16.87 -66.66 40.67
CA ASP A 7 -17.91 -66.35 41.67
C ASP A 7 -19.23 -65.80 41.08
N GLY A 8 -19.36 -65.63 39.76
CA GLY A 8 -20.62 -65.22 39.12
C GLY A 8 -21.15 -63.81 39.47
N THR A 9 -20.40 -63.01 40.23
CA THR A 9 -20.83 -61.69 40.75
C THR A 9 -20.45 -60.49 39.87
N GLY A 10 -19.55 -60.66 38.89
CA GLY A 10 -19.10 -59.57 38.01
C GLY A 10 -18.29 -58.45 38.68
N LEU A 11 -17.74 -58.71 39.88
CA LEU A 11 -16.94 -57.75 40.65
C LEU A 11 -15.44 -57.87 40.34
N LEU A 12 -14.73 -56.74 40.33
CA LEU A 12 -13.31 -56.60 40.01
C LEU A 12 -12.50 -56.17 41.23
N THR A 13 -11.36 -56.81 41.47
CA THR A 13 -10.34 -56.31 42.42
C THR A 13 -9.65 -55.06 41.89
N ILE A 14 -8.98 -54.30 42.76
CA ILE A 14 -8.23 -53.11 42.35
C ILE A 14 -7.10 -53.41 41.34
N GLY A 15 -6.54 -54.63 41.39
CA GLY A 15 -5.48 -55.07 40.48
C GLY A 15 -6.02 -55.38 39.08
N GLU A 16 -7.15 -56.10 39.01
CA GLU A 16 -7.84 -56.36 37.74
C GLU A 16 -8.35 -55.05 37.12
N LEU A 17 -8.91 -54.15 37.93
CA LEU A 17 -9.36 -52.84 37.47
C LEU A 17 -8.20 -51.96 36.96
N ALA A 18 -7.03 -52.02 37.60
CA ALA A 18 -5.81 -51.37 37.11
C ALA A 18 -5.34 -51.96 35.78
N GLY A 19 -5.39 -53.28 35.63
CA GLY A 19 -5.05 -53.97 34.37
C GLY A 19 -6.00 -53.59 33.22
N LEU A 20 -7.29 -53.46 33.50
CA LEU A 20 -8.32 -53.10 32.49
C LEU A 20 -8.29 -51.63 32.08
N THR A 21 -7.99 -50.71 32.99
CA THR A 21 -8.04 -49.25 32.74
C THR A 21 -6.68 -48.62 32.46
N GLY A 22 -5.59 -49.34 32.71
CA GLY A 22 -4.22 -48.83 32.63
C GLY A 22 -3.86 -47.82 33.73
N LEU A 23 -4.76 -47.58 34.70
CA LEU A 23 -4.51 -46.65 35.80
C LEU A 23 -3.66 -47.30 36.90
N PRO A 24 -2.70 -46.56 37.50
CA PRO A 24 -1.96 -47.07 38.65
C PRO A 24 -2.91 -47.40 39.81
N VAL A 25 -2.67 -48.53 40.49
CA VAL A 25 -3.41 -48.95 41.68
C VAL A 25 -3.48 -47.83 42.73
N LYS A 26 -2.41 -47.03 42.88
CA LYS A 26 -2.37 -45.87 43.78
C LYS A 26 -3.39 -44.80 43.40
N THR A 27 -3.59 -44.54 42.11
CA THR A 27 -4.58 -43.57 41.60
C THR A 27 -6.00 -44.07 41.85
N ILE A 28 -6.28 -45.33 41.53
CA ILE A 28 -7.60 -45.95 41.79
C ILE A 28 -7.90 -45.95 43.29
N ARG A 29 -6.91 -46.28 44.13
CA ARG A 29 -7.04 -46.22 45.59
C ARG A 29 -7.36 -44.80 46.06
N SER A 30 -6.61 -43.81 45.58
CA SER A 30 -6.82 -42.40 45.92
C SER A 30 -8.20 -41.90 45.50
N TRP A 31 -8.69 -42.25 44.31
CA TRP A 31 -10.02 -41.86 43.84
C TRP A 31 -11.14 -42.59 44.59
N SER A 32 -10.91 -43.84 45.00
CA SER A 32 -11.82 -44.57 45.88
C SER A 32 -11.88 -43.96 47.28
N ASP A 33 -10.74 -43.56 47.85
CA ASP A 33 -10.69 -42.87 49.16
C ASP A 33 -11.36 -41.48 49.10
N GLN A 34 -11.35 -40.85 47.93
CA GLN A 34 -12.03 -39.59 47.66
C GLN A 34 -13.46 -39.78 47.15
N ASP A 35 -14.09 -40.95 47.31
CA ASP A 35 -15.48 -41.24 46.94
C ASP A 35 -15.85 -41.07 45.44
N LEU A 36 -14.84 -40.94 44.58
CA LEU A 36 -15.05 -40.91 43.13
C LEU A 36 -15.27 -42.31 42.57
N LEU A 37 -14.83 -43.34 43.28
CA LEU A 37 -15.08 -44.73 42.95
C LEU A 37 -15.37 -45.53 44.24
N PRO A 38 -16.59 -45.46 44.77
CA PRO A 38 -16.95 -46.21 45.97
C PRO A 38 -16.86 -47.73 45.68
N PRO A 39 -16.27 -48.53 46.59
CA PRO A 39 -16.22 -49.98 46.42
C PRO A 39 -17.63 -50.58 46.56
N ALA A 40 -17.99 -51.48 45.65
CA ALA A 40 -19.28 -52.17 45.66
C ALA A 40 -19.38 -53.20 46.79
N ALA A 41 -18.24 -53.82 47.15
CA ALA A 41 -18.15 -54.74 48.27
C ALA A 41 -16.71 -54.77 48.82
N ARG A 42 -16.53 -55.52 49.91
CA ARG A 42 -15.21 -55.91 50.39
C ARG A 42 -15.14 -57.42 50.54
N THR A 43 -13.98 -58.01 50.25
CA THR A 43 -13.73 -59.42 50.55
C THR A 43 -13.70 -59.65 52.06
N PRO A 44 -13.85 -60.90 52.55
CA PRO A 44 -13.66 -61.24 53.96
C PRO A 44 -12.28 -60.82 54.53
N ALA A 45 -11.27 -60.74 53.66
CA ALA A 45 -9.92 -60.25 54.00
C ALA A 45 -9.79 -58.70 53.94
N GLY A 46 -10.86 -57.97 53.64
CA GLY A 46 -10.92 -56.50 53.66
C GLY A 46 -10.58 -55.79 52.35
N TYR A 47 -10.28 -56.51 51.26
CA TYR A 47 -9.94 -55.93 49.96
C TYR A 47 -11.16 -55.31 49.27
N ARG A 48 -10.98 -54.15 48.60
CA ARG A 48 -12.04 -53.46 47.85
C ARG A 48 -12.37 -54.22 46.56
N LEU A 49 -13.66 -54.41 46.33
CA LEU A 49 -14.24 -54.95 45.09
C LEU A 49 -15.06 -53.86 44.40
N TYR A 50 -14.96 -53.77 43.08
CA TYR A 50 -15.62 -52.75 42.26
C TYR A 50 -16.60 -53.38 41.28
N GLY A 51 -17.69 -52.67 40.99
CA GLY A 51 -18.72 -53.12 40.05
C GLY A 51 -18.25 -53.17 38.59
N PRO A 52 -19.02 -53.81 37.70
CA PRO A 52 -18.71 -53.88 36.27
C PRO A 52 -18.78 -52.50 35.56
N ASP A 53 -19.39 -51.49 36.18
CA ASP A 53 -19.44 -50.09 35.73
C ASP A 53 -18.19 -49.28 36.09
N ALA A 54 -17.34 -49.80 36.98
CA ALA A 54 -16.15 -49.12 37.47
C ALA A 54 -15.16 -48.67 36.37
N PRO A 55 -14.89 -49.45 35.31
CA PRO A 55 -14.06 -48.99 34.20
C PRO A 55 -14.64 -47.75 33.51
N ALA A 56 -15.93 -47.76 33.18
CA ALA A 56 -16.60 -46.61 32.55
C ALA A 56 -16.60 -45.38 33.46
N ARG A 57 -16.80 -45.57 34.77
CA ARG A 57 -16.71 -44.49 35.76
C ARG A 57 -15.30 -43.89 35.85
N LEU A 58 -14.26 -44.72 35.83
CA LEU A 58 -12.86 -44.28 35.82
C LEU A 58 -12.50 -43.52 34.52
N GLU A 59 -13.04 -43.95 33.38
CA GLU A 59 -12.87 -43.24 32.10
C GLU A 59 -13.48 -41.84 32.12
N ILE A 60 -14.65 -41.67 32.76
CA ILE A 60 -15.27 -40.34 32.95
C ILE A 60 -14.38 -39.47 33.85
N VAL A 61 -13.89 -39.98 34.98
CA VAL A 61 -12.97 -39.24 35.87
C VAL A 61 -11.71 -38.81 35.11
N ARG A 62 -11.12 -39.71 34.34
CA ARG A 62 -9.90 -39.45 33.56
C ARG A 62 -10.13 -38.37 32.50
N SER A 63 -11.23 -38.48 31.76
CA SER A 63 -11.58 -37.53 30.69
C SER A 63 -11.83 -36.13 31.24
N LEU A 64 -12.62 -36.01 32.31
CA LEU A 64 -12.89 -34.70 32.93
C LEU A 64 -11.63 -34.10 33.57
N ARG A 65 -10.79 -34.92 34.21
CA ARG A 65 -9.49 -34.46 34.73
C ARG A 65 -8.54 -33.97 33.64
N ALA A 66 -8.51 -34.65 32.48
CA ALA A 66 -7.68 -34.24 31.34
C ALA A 66 -8.11 -32.87 30.78
N LEU A 67 -9.40 -32.53 30.91
CA LEU A 67 -9.97 -31.22 30.56
C LEU A 67 -9.80 -30.16 31.68
N GLY A 68 -9.03 -30.46 32.74
CA GLY A 68 -8.75 -29.52 33.83
C GLY A 68 -9.85 -29.40 34.88
N ILE A 69 -10.90 -30.21 34.82
CA ILE A 69 -12.02 -30.15 35.78
C ILE A 69 -11.56 -30.71 37.14
N GLY A 70 -11.83 -29.97 38.21
CA GLY A 70 -11.47 -30.34 39.57
C GLY A 70 -12.27 -31.54 40.12
N LEU A 71 -11.68 -32.26 41.10
CA LEU A 71 -12.29 -33.47 41.69
C LEU A 71 -13.66 -33.25 42.34
N ALA A 72 -13.92 -32.04 42.85
CA ALA A 72 -15.20 -31.71 43.47
C ALA A 72 -16.35 -31.68 42.44
N ALA A 73 -16.13 -31.06 41.28
CA ALA A 73 -17.12 -31.06 40.20
C ALA A 73 -17.31 -32.46 39.59
N ILE A 74 -16.21 -33.21 39.42
CA ILE A 74 -16.28 -34.61 38.95
C ILE A 74 -17.10 -35.47 39.92
N ARG A 75 -16.96 -35.26 41.23
CA ARG A 75 -17.78 -35.92 42.25
C ARG A 75 -19.25 -35.63 42.04
N SER A 76 -19.66 -34.37 41.93
CA SER A 76 -21.07 -34.00 41.72
C SER A 76 -21.68 -34.62 40.46
N VAL A 77 -20.93 -34.66 39.35
CA VAL A 77 -21.33 -35.37 38.12
C VAL A 77 -21.56 -36.86 38.39
N LEU A 78 -20.64 -37.48 39.13
CA LEU A 78 -20.66 -38.90 39.41
C LEU A 78 -21.71 -39.33 40.46
N HIS A 79 -22.18 -38.43 41.32
CA HIS A 79 -23.33 -38.63 42.20
C HIS A 79 -24.65 -38.17 41.57
N ARG A 80 -24.64 -37.73 40.30
CA ARG A 80 -25.81 -37.25 39.55
C ARG A 80 -26.46 -35.99 40.17
N GLU A 81 -25.67 -35.20 40.89
CA GLU A 81 -26.08 -33.87 41.40
C GLU A 81 -26.15 -32.84 40.25
N CYS A 82 -25.33 -33.05 39.21
CA CYS A 82 -25.35 -32.33 37.95
C CYS A 82 -25.03 -33.28 36.79
N THR A 83 -25.34 -32.86 35.56
CA THR A 83 -24.96 -33.61 34.37
C THR A 83 -23.53 -33.27 33.92
N VAL A 84 -22.92 -34.17 33.15
CA VAL A 84 -21.63 -33.92 32.48
C VAL A 84 -21.73 -32.68 31.58
N ALA A 85 -22.86 -32.51 30.88
CA ALA A 85 -23.08 -31.41 29.94
C ALA A 85 -23.12 -30.05 30.65
N GLU A 86 -23.87 -29.93 31.76
CA GLU A 86 -23.94 -28.69 32.54
C GLU A 86 -22.57 -28.31 33.12
N THR A 87 -21.84 -29.28 33.66
CA THR A 87 -20.50 -29.06 34.23
C THR A 87 -19.49 -28.66 33.16
N ALA A 88 -19.56 -29.30 31.98
CA ALA A 88 -18.69 -28.97 30.85
C ALA A 88 -19.00 -27.57 30.29
N ALA A 89 -20.28 -27.19 30.16
CA ALA A 89 -20.68 -25.87 29.69
C ALA A 89 -20.20 -24.76 30.65
N GLN A 90 -20.43 -24.93 31.96
CA GLN A 90 -19.97 -23.95 32.97
C GLN A 90 -18.44 -23.78 32.95
N TRP A 91 -17.70 -24.87 32.74
CA TRP A 91 -16.24 -24.81 32.67
C TRP A 91 -15.72 -24.22 31.36
N ALA A 92 -16.39 -24.52 30.24
CA ALA A 92 -16.11 -23.87 28.96
C ALA A 92 -16.31 -22.35 29.06
N ASP A 93 -17.43 -21.89 29.63
CA ASP A 93 -17.70 -20.46 29.86
C ASP A 93 -16.61 -19.80 30.72
N ALA A 94 -16.15 -20.49 31.77
CA ALA A 94 -15.07 -20.00 32.64
C ALA A 94 -13.73 -19.93 31.92
N LEU A 95 -13.39 -20.92 31.10
CA LEU A 95 -12.19 -20.92 30.27
C LEU A 95 -12.25 -19.82 29.21
N ASP A 96 -13.38 -19.63 28.55
CA ASP A 96 -13.58 -18.56 27.58
C ASP A 96 -13.42 -17.18 28.23
N ALA A 97 -13.90 -16.99 29.46
CA ALA A 97 -13.66 -15.77 30.22
C ALA A 97 -12.17 -15.54 30.54
N GLN A 98 -11.42 -16.60 30.85
CA GLN A 98 -9.97 -16.51 31.04
C GLN A 98 -9.24 -16.20 29.73
N ILE A 99 -9.63 -16.84 28.62
CA ILE A 99 -9.07 -16.58 27.29
C ILE A 99 -9.28 -15.12 26.90
N ARG A 100 -10.49 -14.57 27.08
CA ARG A 100 -10.77 -13.14 26.86
C ARG A 100 -9.84 -12.24 27.68
N THR A 101 -9.65 -12.55 28.96
CA THR A 101 -8.77 -11.79 29.85
C THR A 101 -7.31 -11.84 29.38
N LEU A 102 -6.80 -13.02 29.01
CA LEU A 102 -5.42 -13.20 28.56
C LEU A 102 -5.16 -12.55 27.20
N ARG A 103 -6.12 -12.61 26.28
CA ARG A 103 -6.06 -11.89 24.99
C ARG A 103 -5.94 -10.39 25.19
N LEU A 104 -6.75 -9.83 26.10
CA LEU A 104 -6.70 -8.42 26.48
C LEU A 104 -5.32 -8.02 27.02
N GLN A 105 -4.80 -8.78 27.99
CA GLN A 105 -3.48 -8.55 28.58
C GLN A 105 -2.37 -8.60 27.53
N SER A 106 -2.39 -9.62 26.66
CA SER A 106 -1.42 -9.80 25.58
C SER A 106 -1.44 -8.63 24.59
N ALA A 107 -2.62 -8.17 24.18
CA ALA A 107 -2.77 -7.05 23.25
C ALA A 107 -2.26 -5.73 23.84
N VAL A 108 -2.58 -5.44 25.12
CA VAL A 108 -2.05 -4.27 25.83
C VAL A 108 -0.52 -4.32 25.87
N LEU A 109 0.07 -5.45 26.27
CA LEU A 109 1.53 -5.61 26.35
C LEU A 109 2.22 -5.46 24.98
N ARG A 110 1.63 -6.02 23.91
CA ARG A 110 2.14 -5.86 22.54
C ARG A 110 2.08 -4.40 22.07
N SER A 111 1.00 -3.69 22.38
CA SER A 111 0.85 -2.28 22.03
C SER A 111 1.90 -1.41 22.73
N VAL A 112 2.15 -1.64 24.02
CA VAL A 112 3.21 -0.98 24.80
C VAL A 112 4.59 -1.25 24.18
N ALA A 113 4.87 -2.50 23.84
CA ALA A 113 6.14 -2.89 23.24
C ALA A 113 6.39 -2.25 21.85
N ALA A 114 5.34 -2.12 21.03
CA ALA A 114 5.44 -1.52 19.70
C ALA A 114 5.66 0.00 19.73
N ARG A 115 5.06 0.71 20.70
CA ARG A 115 5.14 2.18 20.80
C ARG A 115 6.36 2.69 21.55
N GLY A 116 7.05 1.82 22.30
CA GLY A 116 8.08 2.26 23.23
C GLY A 116 7.51 3.16 24.34
N SER A 117 6.23 3.00 24.67
CA SER A 117 5.50 3.84 25.62
C SER A 117 6.18 3.91 27.00
N ALA A 118 6.18 5.10 27.59
CA ALA A 118 6.69 5.31 28.94
C ALA A 118 5.87 4.50 29.97
N ALA A 119 6.51 4.11 31.09
CA ALA A 119 5.84 3.35 32.16
C ALA A 119 4.59 4.06 32.73
N GLU A 120 4.54 5.38 32.58
CA GLU A 120 3.44 6.25 32.99
C GLU A 120 2.15 6.06 32.15
N GLU A 121 2.26 5.55 30.92
CA GLU A 121 1.11 5.32 30.02
C GLU A 121 0.41 3.97 30.27
N LEU A 122 1.07 3.04 30.97
CA LEU A 122 0.58 1.67 31.19
C LEU A 122 -0.78 1.60 31.94
N PRO A 123 -1.01 2.38 33.04
CA PRO A 123 -2.29 2.37 33.74
C PRO A 123 -3.44 2.81 32.84
N TYR A 124 -3.20 3.84 32.02
CA TYR A 124 -4.18 4.39 31.08
C TYR A 124 -4.51 3.41 29.94
N MET A 125 -3.51 2.76 29.34
CA MET A 125 -3.75 1.73 28.32
C MET A 125 -4.53 0.53 28.88
N THR A 126 -4.27 0.16 30.14
CA THR A 126 -5.00 -0.90 30.84
C THR A 126 -6.45 -0.51 31.12
N GLU A 127 -6.71 0.76 31.40
CA GLU A 127 -8.06 1.31 31.58
C GLU A 127 -8.83 1.31 30.25
N LEU A 128 -8.25 1.85 29.17
CA LEU A 128 -8.85 1.86 27.83
C LEU A 128 -9.26 0.46 27.33
N ALA A 129 -8.45 -0.55 27.66
CA ALA A 129 -8.72 -1.94 27.33
C ALA A 129 -9.98 -2.48 28.04
N ARG A 130 -10.25 -2.02 29.27
CA ARG A 130 -11.35 -2.51 30.14
C ARG A 130 -12.67 -1.77 29.98
N LEU A 131 -12.69 -0.66 29.24
CA LEU A 131 -13.91 0.12 29.00
C LEU A 131 -15.03 -0.73 28.40
N SER A 132 -16.27 -0.48 28.81
CA SER A 132 -17.47 -1.04 28.19
C SER A 132 -17.67 -0.50 26.77
N ALA A 133 -18.44 -1.21 25.93
CA ALA A 133 -18.78 -0.75 24.59
C ALA A 133 -19.38 0.67 24.58
N ARG A 134 -20.21 0.98 25.58
CA ARG A 134 -20.81 2.31 25.77
C ARG A 134 -19.77 3.39 26.07
N GLU A 135 -18.81 3.12 26.96
CA GLU A 135 -17.74 4.08 27.27
C GLU A 135 -16.81 4.32 26.08
N ARG A 136 -16.47 3.27 25.33
CA ARG A 136 -15.68 3.40 24.10
C ARG A 136 -16.39 4.26 23.05
N ARG A 137 -17.71 4.03 22.87
CA ARG A 137 -18.56 4.83 21.97
C ARG A 137 -18.56 6.30 22.38
N LEU A 138 -18.67 6.59 23.68
CA LEU A 138 -18.62 7.96 24.19
C LEU A 138 -17.30 8.66 23.87
N ILE A 139 -16.15 7.98 23.97
CA ILE A 139 -14.85 8.59 23.61
C ILE A 139 -14.85 9.09 22.17
N ILE A 140 -15.33 8.27 21.22
CA ILE A 140 -15.37 8.66 19.81
C ILE A 140 -16.45 9.71 19.54
N THR A 141 -17.64 9.57 20.14
CA THR A 141 -18.72 10.55 20.00
C THR A 141 -18.30 11.92 20.53
N ASP A 142 -17.75 11.99 21.74
CA ASP A 142 -17.27 13.25 22.33
C ASP A 142 -16.16 13.87 21.48
N PHE A 143 -15.24 13.05 20.96
CA PHE A 143 -14.21 13.52 20.04
C PHE A 143 -14.79 14.11 18.75
N VAL A 144 -15.75 13.43 18.11
CA VAL A 144 -16.37 13.92 16.86
C VAL A 144 -17.17 15.21 17.11
N GLU A 145 -17.92 15.28 18.20
CA GLU A 145 -18.66 16.49 18.57
C GLU A 145 -17.72 17.67 18.88
N ASP A 146 -16.63 17.44 19.61
CA ASP A 146 -15.60 18.44 19.92
C ASP A 146 -14.85 18.89 18.64
N ALA A 147 -14.42 17.95 17.80
CA ALA A 147 -13.69 18.26 16.57
C ALA A 147 -14.50 19.12 15.60
N LEU A 148 -15.81 18.87 15.52
CA LEU A 148 -16.72 19.53 14.60
C LEU A 148 -17.53 20.67 15.25
N ASP A 149 -17.19 21.08 16.47
CA ASP A 149 -17.88 22.18 17.14
C ASP A 149 -17.78 23.47 16.31
N GLY A 150 -18.93 24.11 16.06
CA GLY A 150 -19.04 25.29 15.21
C GLY A 150 -18.89 25.08 13.70
N VAL A 151 -18.81 23.83 13.20
CA VAL A 151 -18.80 23.52 11.76
C VAL A 151 -20.19 23.03 11.31
N ASP A 152 -20.78 23.73 10.32
CA ASP A 152 -22.08 23.36 9.73
C ASP A 152 -21.94 22.27 8.66
N ALA A 153 -21.70 21.04 9.11
CA ALA A 153 -21.52 19.86 8.25
C ALA A 153 -22.35 18.65 8.76
N PRO A 154 -23.70 18.73 8.75
CA PRO A 154 -24.55 17.74 9.42
C PRO A 154 -24.46 16.33 8.81
N ALA A 155 -24.31 16.22 7.48
CA ALA A 155 -24.13 14.93 6.81
C ALA A 155 -22.79 14.29 7.17
N TYR A 156 -21.69 15.07 7.12
CA TYR A 156 -20.34 14.60 7.48
C TYR A 156 -20.26 14.15 8.94
N ARG A 157 -20.84 14.94 9.87
CA ARG A 157 -20.94 14.58 11.29
C ARG A 157 -21.71 13.27 11.48
N SER A 158 -22.86 13.14 10.83
CA SER A 158 -23.69 11.93 10.91
C SER A 158 -22.94 10.71 10.38
N GLY A 159 -22.19 10.85 9.28
CA GLY A 159 -21.36 9.78 8.72
C GLY A 159 -20.26 9.29 9.67
N LEU A 160 -19.52 10.21 10.31
CA LEU A 160 -18.50 9.86 11.30
C LEU A 160 -19.09 9.16 12.53
N LEU A 161 -20.23 9.63 13.04
CA LEU A 161 -20.92 9.00 14.17
C LEU A 161 -21.49 7.63 13.80
N ALA A 162 -22.07 7.48 12.61
CA ALA A 162 -22.56 6.19 12.11
C ALA A 162 -21.43 5.18 11.90
N ALA A 163 -20.25 5.64 11.52
CA ALA A 163 -19.06 4.81 11.35
C ALA A 163 -18.37 4.39 12.66
N THR A 164 -18.79 4.95 13.81
CA THR A 164 -18.18 4.66 15.12
C THR A 164 -18.32 3.17 15.49
N PRO A 165 -17.22 2.41 15.53
CA PRO A 165 -17.23 0.96 15.67
C PRO A 165 -17.47 0.51 17.11
N GLU A 166 -18.14 -0.64 17.28
CA GLU A 166 -18.10 -1.41 18.53
C GLU A 166 -17.13 -2.57 18.39
N LEU A 167 -16.29 -2.79 19.41
CA LEU A 167 -15.53 -4.02 19.54
C LEU A 167 -16.52 -5.19 19.72
N PRO A 168 -16.33 -6.33 19.04
CA PRO A 168 -17.15 -7.52 19.27
C PRO A 168 -16.93 -8.08 20.68
N ASP A 169 -17.85 -8.93 21.14
CA ASP A 169 -17.82 -9.52 22.50
C ASP A 169 -16.57 -10.38 22.79
N ASP A 170 -15.96 -10.97 21.75
CA ASP A 170 -14.67 -11.67 21.81
C ASP A 170 -13.71 -11.09 20.76
N PRO A 171 -13.06 -9.95 21.05
CA PRO A 171 -12.23 -9.27 20.07
C PRO A 171 -10.88 -9.97 19.88
N THR A 172 -10.40 -9.97 18.64
CA THR A 172 -9.05 -10.49 18.32
C THR A 172 -7.96 -9.56 18.87
N PRO A 173 -6.72 -10.05 19.04
CA PRO A 173 -5.60 -9.20 19.43
C PRO A 173 -5.39 -7.99 18.52
N GLU A 174 -5.64 -8.15 17.22
CA GLU A 174 -5.54 -7.09 16.21
C GLU A 174 -6.62 -6.02 16.43
N GLN A 175 -7.86 -6.42 16.72
CA GLN A 175 -8.96 -5.49 17.01
C GLN A 175 -8.71 -4.69 18.30
N ILE A 176 -8.18 -5.33 19.35
CA ILE A 176 -7.80 -4.64 20.58
C ILE A 176 -6.64 -3.66 20.32
N GLY A 177 -5.64 -4.08 19.55
CA GLY A 177 -4.53 -3.21 19.15
C GLY A 177 -5.01 -1.98 18.38
N ALA A 178 -5.91 -2.18 17.41
CA ALA A 178 -6.51 -1.10 16.63
C ALA A 178 -7.31 -0.12 17.52
N TRP A 179 -8.08 -0.62 18.49
CA TRP A 179 -8.79 0.22 19.45
C TRP A 179 -7.84 1.07 20.30
N LEU A 180 -6.78 0.46 20.83
CA LEU A 180 -5.79 1.18 21.65
C LEU A 180 -5.03 2.25 20.86
N GLU A 181 -4.89 2.07 19.55
CA GLU A 181 -4.31 3.09 18.66
C GLU A 181 -5.30 4.18 18.34
N LEU A 182 -6.54 3.81 18.02
CA LEU A 182 -7.61 4.76 17.76
C LEU A 182 -7.82 5.70 18.97
N ALA A 183 -7.89 5.14 20.18
CA ALA A 183 -8.06 5.90 21.41
C ALA A 183 -6.87 6.83 21.75
N ALA A 184 -5.68 6.55 21.21
CA ALA A 184 -4.54 7.46 21.30
C ALA A 184 -4.63 8.55 20.24
N LEU A 185 -4.90 8.16 18.99
CA LEU A 185 -5.00 9.05 17.83
C LEU A 185 -6.06 10.14 18.02
N VAL A 186 -7.25 9.82 18.55
CA VAL A 186 -8.32 10.81 18.81
C VAL A 186 -7.96 11.86 19.86
N ARG A 187 -6.87 11.68 20.60
CA ARG A 187 -6.36 12.68 21.54
C ARG A 187 -5.36 13.65 20.90
N GLU A 188 -4.85 13.33 19.72
CA GLU A 188 -3.89 14.17 19.02
C GLU A 188 -4.59 15.43 18.48
N PRO A 189 -4.09 16.64 18.81
CA PRO A 189 -4.68 17.88 18.31
C PRO A 189 -4.61 17.99 16.78
N GLU A 190 -3.62 17.34 16.15
CA GLU A 190 -3.43 17.30 14.71
C GLU A 190 -4.59 16.58 14.00
N LEU A 191 -5.05 15.43 14.52
CA LEU A 191 -6.21 14.72 13.97
C LEU A 191 -7.47 15.58 14.07
N ARG A 192 -7.67 16.27 15.20
CA ARG A 192 -8.80 17.19 15.38
C ARG A 192 -8.80 18.28 14.32
N ALA A 193 -7.65 18.93 14.13
CA ALA A 193 -7.49 19.99 13.13
C ALA A 193 -7.72 19.45 11.71
N ALA A 194 -7.24 18.25 11.41
CA ALA A 194 -7.44 17.55 10.14
C ALA A 194 -8.93 17.28 9.86
N LEU A 195 -9.65 16.60 10.76
CA LEU A 195 -11.09 16.32 10.59
C LEU A 195 -11.91 17.61 10.45
N ARG A 196 -11.54 18.66 11.19
CA ARG A 196 -12.19 19.96 11.06
C ARG A 196 -12.01 20.56 9.66
N ARG A 197 -10.79 20.55 9.10
CA ARG A 197 -10.52 21.00 7.72
C ARG A 197 -11.35 20.22 6.70
N LEU A 198 -11.43 18.89 6.83
CA LEU A 198 -12.26 18.07 5.94
C LEU A 198 -13.75 18.38 6.09
N ALA A 199 -14.25 18.58 7.31
CA ALA A 199 -15.64 18.91 7.55
C ALA A 199 -16.00 20.30 6.99
N GLU A 200 -15.13 21.28 7.17
CA GLU A 200 -15.28 22.62 6.59
C GLU A 200 -15.21 22.57 5.06
N HIS A 201 -14.32 21.74 4.48
CA HIS A 201 -14.29 21.51 3.04
C HIS A 201 -15.60 20.87 2.58
N SER A 202 -16.04 19.79 3.23
CA SER A 202 -17.32 19.11 2.95
C SER A 202 -18.52 20.05 3.07
N ALA A 203 -18.53 20.98 4.03
CA ALA A 203 -19.60 21.98 4.15
C ALA A 203 -19.61 22.96 2.96
N ARG A 204 -18.44 23.31 2.42
CA ARG A 204 -18.32 24.17 1.23
C ARG A 204 -18.70 23.45 -0.06
N THR A 205 -18.39 22.16 -0.16
CA THR A 205 -18.60 21.35 -1.36
C THR A 205 -19.87 20.50 -1.34
N ALA A 206 -20.55 20.33 -0.22
CA ALA A 206 -21.81 19.57 -0.15
C ALA A 206 -22.84 20.23 -1.06
N GLY A 207 -23.31 19.46 -2.05
CA GLY A 207 -24.29 19.95 -2.99
C GLY A 207 -25.64 20.20 -2.31
N ALA A 208 -26.28 21.32 -2.65
CA ALA A 208 -27.59 21.68 -2.11
C ALA A 208 -28.76 20.91 -2.76
N VAL A 209 -28.49 20.12 -3.81
CA VAL A 209 -29.53 19.52 -4.68
C VAL A 209 -29.07 18.15 -5.19
N GLY A 210 -29.69 17.06 -4.70
CA GLY A 210 -29.47 15.69 -5.20
C GLY A 210 -29.99 14.59 -4.26
N GLU A 211 -30.24 13.39 -4.78
CA GLU A 211 -30.46 12.19 -3.96
C GLU A 211 -29.12 11.75 -3.34
N PRO A 212 -29.00 11.70 -1.99
CA PRO A 212 -27.73 11.48 -1.29
C PRO A 212 -26.97 10.23 -1.76
N ASP A 213 -27.67 9.11 -1.92
CA ASP A 213 -27.09 7.81 -2.25
C ASP A 213 -26.44 7.79 -3.65
N ALA A 214 -27.05 8.46 -4.62
CA ALA A 214 -26.54 8.47 -6.00
C ALA A 214 -25.25 9.30 -6.14
N GLN A 215 -25.16 10.41 -5.42
CA GLN A 215 -23.99 11.29 -5.45
C GLN A 215 -22.82 10.69 -4.67
N GLU A 216 -23.09 10.01 -3.56
CA GLU A 216 -22.10 9.22 -2.81
C GLU A 216 -21.55 8.06 -3.66
N GLN A 217 -22.42 7.31 -4.33
CA GLN A 217 -22.01 6.21 -5.22
C GLN A 217 -21.13 6.70 -6.38
N ALA A 218 -21.46 7.87 -6.96
CA ALA A 218 -20.66 8.48 -8.01
C ALA A 218 -19.28 8.90 -7.50
N ALA A 219 -19.19 9.53 -6.32
CA ALA A 219 -17.92 9.90 -5.71
C ALA A 219 -17.03 8.68 -5.41
N ILE A 220 -17.61 7.58 -4.91
CA ILE A 220 -16.90 6.31 -4.71
C ILE A 220 -16.36 5.76 -6.04
N GLY A 221 -17.18 5.80 -7.10
CA GLY A 221 -16.77 5.35 -8.43
C GLY A 221 -15.59 6.17 -9.00
N VAL A 222 -15.59 7.49 -8.79
CA VAL A 222 -14.48 8.36 -9.21
C VAL A 222 -13.20 8.08 -8.42
N ALA A 223 -13.31 7.91 -7.10
CA ALA A 223 -12.14 7.57 -6.27
C ALA A 223 -11.51 6.23 -6.68
N GLU A 224 -12.34 5.22 -6.99
CA GLU A 224 -11.86 3.92 -7.48
C GLU A 224 -11.20 4.03 -8.86
N LEU A 225 -11.78 4.83 -9.77
CA LEU A 225 -11.17 5.10 -11.08
C LEU A 225 -9.80 5.77 -10.92
N MET A 226 -9.68 6.79 -10.07
CA MET A 226 -8.41 7.47 -9.78
C MET A 226 -7.34 6.51 -9.28
N ARG A 227 -7.71 5.62 -8.35
CA ARG A 227 -6.82 4.58 -7.85
C ARG A 227 -6.34 3.66 -8.97
N VAL A 228 -7.28 3.05 -9.71
CA VAL A 228 -6.94 2.10 -10.79
C VAL A 228 -6.06 2.76 -11.84
N ARG A 229 -6.40 3.96 -12.30
CA ARG A 229 -5.62 4.68 -13.30
C ARG A 229 -4.25 5.12 -12.79
N GLY A 230 -4.16 5.55 -11.53
CA GLY A 230 -2.89 5.86 -10.90
C GLY A 230 -1.99 4.62 -10.79
N GLU A 231 -2.53 3.46 -10.42
CA GLU A 231 -1.80 2.19 -10.38
C GLU A 231 -1.33 1.76 -11.77
N GLU A 232 -2.19 1.85 -12.78
CA GLU A 232 -1.85 1.56 -14.18
C GLU A 232 -0.73 2.49 -14.68
N ALA A 233 -0.81 3.79 -14.38
CA ALA A 233 0.20 4.77 -14.79
C ALA A 233 1.55 4.49 -14.12
N VAL A 234 1.56 4.21 -12.81
CA VAL A 234 2.77 3.84 -12.06
C VAL A 234 3.36 2.53 -12.61
N ALA A 235 2.54 1.50 -12.86
CA ALA A 235 2.98 0.23 -13.41
C ALA A 235 3.51 0.36 -14.85
N ALA A 236 2.98 1.31 -15.62
CA ALA A 236 3.45 1.66 -16.95
C ALA A 236 4.65 2.62 -16.96
N GLY A 237 5.19 2.98 -15.79
CA GLY A 237 6.35 3.89 -15.69
C GLY A 237 6.06 5.32 -16.16
N ILE A 238 4.78 5.71 -16.25
CA ILE A 238 4.39 7.06 -16.69
C ILE A 238 4.75 8.04 -15.57
N ALA A 239 5.67 8.95 -15.83
CA ALA A 239 5.96 10.02 -14.88
C ALA A 239 4.77 10.99 -14.79
N PRO A 240 4.42 11.48 -13.59
CA PRO A 240 3.22 12.30 -13.38
C PRO A 240 3.26 13.64 -14.13
N ASP A 241 4.44 14.15 -14.46
CA ASP A 241 4.66 15.39 -15.20
C ASP A 241 4.93 15.18 -16.70
N SER A 242 4.85 13.94 -17.17
CA SER A 242 5.02 13.64 -18.58
C SER A 242 3.76 14.00 -19.38
N PRO A 243 3.88 14.38 -20.66
CA PRO A 243 2.72 14.52 -21.54
C PRO A 243 1.84 13.26 -21.65
N ALA A 244 2.37 12.09 -21.31
CA ALA A 244 1.61 10.83 -21.28
C ALA A 244 0.70 10.70 -20.05
N ALA A 245 0.91 11.47 -18.98
CA ALA A 245 0.01 11.55 -17.83
C ALA A 245 -1.27 12.35 -18.16
N GLU A 246 -1.20 13.24 -19.15
CA GLU A 246 -2.31 14.13 -19.50
C GLU A 246 -3.62 13.40 -19.87
N PRO A 247 -3.63 12.41 -20.79
CA PRO A 247 -4.87 11.71 -21.13
C PRO A 247 -5.50 11.02 -19.92
N VAL A 248 -4.66 10.55 -18.98
CA VAL A 248 -5.11 9.95 -17.72
C VAL A 248 -5.79 11.01 -16.87
N ILE A 249 -5.17 12.18 -16.67
CA ILE A 249 -5.78 13.28 -15.91
C ILE A 249 -7.07 13.77 -16.56
N ALA A 250 -7.10 13.95 -17.89
CA ALA A 250 -8.30 14.36 -18.61
C ALA A 250 -9.46 13.37 -18.41
N GLU A 251 -9.20 12.06 -18.41
CA GLU A 251 -10.19 11.03 -18.10
C GLU A 251 -10.70 11.15 -16.65
N LEU A 252 -9.79 11.32 -15.69
CA LEU A 252 -10.14 11.45 -14.27
C LEU A 252 -10.99 12.70 -14.01
N VAL A 253 -10.63 13.84 -14.61
CA VAL A 253 -11.40 15.08 -14.52
C VAL A 253 -12.77 14.92 -15.18
N ALA A 254 -12.83 14.31 -16.37
CA ALA A 254 -14.09 14.06 -17.06
C ALA A 254 -15.06 13.17 -16.26
N ALA A 255 -14.55 12.16 -15.55
CA ALA A 255 -15.34 11.33 -14.64
C ALA A 255 -15.76 12.08 -13.36
N TRP A 256 -14.92 13.00 -12.88
CA TRP A 256 -15.17 13.80 -11.68
C TRP A 256 -16.18 14.93 -11.90
N LEU A 257 -16.17 15.62 -13.05
CA LEU A 257 -17.03 16.78 -13.33
C LEU A 257 -18.53 16.55 -13.03
N PRO A 258 -19.16 15.42 -13.44
CA PRO A 258 -20.57 15.15 -13.12
C PRO A 258 -20.88 15.14 -11.62
N THR A 259 -19.92 14.75 -10.77
CA THR A 259 -20.08 14.71 -9.31
C THR A 259 -20.20 16.11 -8.69
N GLN A 260 -19.79 17.14 -9.41
CA GLN A 260 -19.75 18.52 -8.94
C GLN A 260 -21.03 19.30 -9.22
N THR A 261 -21.95 18.76 -10.04
CA THR A 261 -23.16 19.46 -10.54
C THR A 261 -24.05 20.07 -9.45
N GLY A 262 -24.10 19.48 -8.26
CA GLY A 262 -24.88 20.00 -7.12
C GLY A 262 -24.17 21.06 -6.27
N THR A 263 -22.88 21.32 -6.51
CA THR A 263 -22.03 22.17 -5.65
C THR A 263 -22.13 23.67 -6.01
N ALA A 264 -21.62 24.54 -5.13
CA ALA A 264 -21.52 25.97 -5.43
C ALA A 264 -20.48 26.21 -6.54
N ASP A 265 -20.91 26.91 -7.60
CA ASP A 265 -20.13 27.23 -8.80
C ASP A 265 -19.48 25.98 -9.44
N PRO A 266 -20.30 25.07 -10.02
CA PRO A 266 -19.80 23.79 -10.51
C PRO A 266 -18.97 23.98 -11.78
N PRO A 267 -17.74 23.45 -11.85
CA PRO A 267 -17.00 23.42 -13.11
C PRO A 267 -17.79 22.60 -14.13
N THR A 268 -17.92 23.13 -15.35
CA THR A 268 -18.67 22.48 -16.45
C THR A 268 -17.79 21.82 -17.49
N GLU A 269 -16.50 22.12 -17.48
CA GLU A 269 -15.51 21.61 -18.44
C GLU A 269 -14.16 21.41 -17.76
N ASP A 270 -13.28 20.65 -18.41
CA ASP A 270 -11.90 20.49 -17.97
C ASP A 270 -11.10 21.77 -18.26
N GLY A 271 -10.47 22.30 -17.22
CA GLY A 271 -9.74 23.57 -17.27
C GLY A 271 -9.05 23.87 -15.94
N PRO A 272 -8.28 24.97 -15.87
CA PRO A 272 -7.48 25.30 -14.70
C PRO A 272 -8.25 25.36 -13.37
N ALA A 273 -9.45 25.92 -13.38
CA ALA A 273 -10.30 25.97 -12.19
C ALA A 273 -10.78 24.58 -11.76
N ALA A 274 -11.17 23.72 -12.71
CA ALA A 274 -11.64 22.36 -12.43
C ALA A 274 -10.52 21.50 -11.83
N ARG A 275 -9.34 21.51 -12.44
CA ARG A 275 -8.18 20.74 -11.97
C ARG A 275 -7.65 21.23 -10.63
N ALA A 276 -7.58 22.54 -10.41
CA ALA A 276 -7.20 23.10 -9.12
C ALA A 276 -8.16 22.69 -7.99
N ARG A 277 -9.46 22.69 -8.27
CA ARG A 277 -10.49 22.26 -7.30
C ARG A 277 -10.41 20.75 -7.02
N LEU A 278 -10.21 19.92 -8.04
CA LEU A 278 -9.99 18.49 -7.84
C LEU A 278 -8.70 18.23 -7.04
N LEU A 279 -7.61 18.93 -7.36
CA LEU A 279 -6.36 18.84 -6.60
C LEU A 279 -6.57 19.19 -5.13
N GLU A 280 -7.26 20.30 -4.82
CA GLU A 280 -7.59 20.69 -3.45
C GLU A 280 -8.40 19.59 -2.75
N GLN A 281 -9.38 19.00 -3.45
CA GLN A 281 -10.19 17.90 -2.91
C GLN A 281 -9.32 16.68 -2.58
N LEU A 282 -8.38 16.30 -3.46
CA LEU A 282 -7.50 15.16 -3.24
C LEU A 282 -6.46 15.41 -2.16
N GLU A 283 -5.85 16.60 -2.11
CA GLU A 283 -4.92 16.98 -1.05
C GLU A 283 -5.61 17.03 0.32
N THR A 284 -6.88 17.45 0.35
CA THR A 284 -7.72 17.44 1.55
C THR A 284 -8.08 16.00 1.97
N ALA A 285 -8.33 15.11 1.00
CA ALA A 285 -8.67 13.71 1.26
C ALA A 285 -7.46 12.83 1.63
N ALA A 286 -6.28 13.14 1.10
CA ALA A 286 -5.01 12.44 1.33
C ALA A 286 -4.37 12.80 2.70
N GLU A 287 -5.17 13.19 3.68
CA GLU A 287 -4.73 13.54 5.02
C GLU A 287 -4.35 12.27 5.82
N PRO A 288 -3.05 12.01 6.08
CA PRO A 288 -2.59 10.71 6.56
C PRO A 288 -3.19 10.30 7.91
N LEU A 289 -3.43 11.26 8.80
CA LEU A 289 -4.05 11.00 10.10
C LEU A 289 -5.51 10.56 9.97
N VAL A 290 -6.25 11.14 9.02
CA VAL A 290 -7.66 10.82 8.78
C VAL A 290 -7.79 9.48 8.08
N GLU A 291 -6.90 9.19 7.12
CA GLU A 291 -6.80 7.86 6.53
C GLU A 291 -6.49 6.80 7.61
N ARG A 292 -5.53 7.07 8.49
CA ARG A 292 -5.19 6.15 9.58
C ARG A 292 -6.35 5.96 10.55
N TYR A 293 -7.08 7.03 10.87
CA TYR A 293 -8.31 6.98 11.66
C TYR A 293 -9.33 6.01 11.03
N TRP A 294 -9.61 6.13 9.74
CA TRP A 294 -10.53 5.22 9.02
C TRP A 294 -10.05 3.76 8.98
N GLN A 295 -8.75 3.53 8.77
CA GLN A 295 -8.18 2.18 8.82
C GLN A 295 -8.41 1.53 10.18
N LEU A 296 -8.17 2.26 11.26
CA LEU A 296 -8.36 1.79 12.63
C LEU A 296 -9.84 1.52 12.92
N LEU A 297 -10.75 2.38 12.47
CA LEU A 297 -12.20 2.15 12.60
C LEU A 297 -12.63 0.83 11.93
N CYS A 298 -12.20 0.59 10.69
CA CYS A 298 -12.50 -0.66 9.97
C CYS A 298 -11.90 -1.87 10.68
N ALA A 299 -10.64 -1.78 11.08
CA ALA A 299 -9.93 -2.85 11.79
C ALA A 299 -10.63 -3.25 13.10
N VAL A 300 -11.09 -2.28 13.90
CA VAL A 300 -11.85 -2.55 15.14
C VAL A 300 -13.11 -3.38 14.85
N THR A 301 -13.84 -3.08 13.77
CA THR A 301 -15.04 -3.82 13.35
C THR A 301 -14.78 -5.13 12.59
N GLY A 302 -13.53 -5.44 12.24
CA GLY A 302 -13.23 -6.56 11.33
C GLY A 302 -13.76 -6.35 9.90
N ARG A 303 -14.06 -5.09 9.52
CA ARG A 303 -14.41 -4.73 8.14
C ARG A 303 -13.13 -4.55 7.33
N PRO A 304 -13.14 -4.86 6.02
CA PRO A 304 -12.02 -4.52 5.16
C PRO A 304 -11.78 -3.01 5.22
N ALA A 305 -10.55 -2.61 5.55
CA ALA A 305 -10.16 -1.22 5.47
C ALA A 305 -10.15 -0.79 4.00
N PRO A 306 -10.55 0.47 3.70
CA PRO A 306 -10.31 1.00 2.37
C PRO A 306 -8.80 0.91 2.04
N PRO A 307 -8.45 0.63 0.77
CA PRO A 307 -7.05 0.63 0.33
C PRO A 307 -6.42 1.99 0.58
N ARG A 308 -5.09 2.00 0.75
CA ARG A 308 -4.35 3.24 1.03
C ARG A 308 -4.37 4.16 -0.19
N TRP A 309 -4.42 5.46 0.05
CA TRP A 309 -4.13 6.51 -0.94
C TRP A 309 -2.62 6.56 -1.17
N ASP A 310 -2.07 5.46 -1.67
CA ASP A 310 -0.64 5.14 -1.70
C ASP A 310 0.07 5.80 -2.90
N THR A 311 1.03 5.10 -3.50
CA THR A 311 1.77 5.53 -4.70
C THR A 311 0.83 6.02 -5.81
N ALA A 312 -0.34 5.40 -6.01
CA ALA A 312 -1.29 5.81 -7.05
C ALA A 312 -1.94 7.17 -6.75
N GLY A 313 -2.27 7.40 -5.48
CA GLY A 313 -2.80 8.68 -5.02
C GLY A 313 -1.76 9.80 -5.10
N THR A 314 -0.53 9.51 -4.67
CA THR A 314 0.62 10.41 -4.79
C THR A 314 0.89 10.79 -6.25
N TRP A 315 0.86 9.80 -7.14
CA TRP A 315 1.00 10.00 -8.58
C TRP A 315 -0.09 10.92 -9.14
N THR A 316 -1.36 10.68 -8.77
CA THR A 316 -2.50 11.45 -9.27
C THR A 316 -2.43 12.92 -8.82
N THR A 317 -2.10 13.15 -7.55
CA THR A 317 -1.90 14.50 -7.01
C THR A 317 -0.70 15.20 -7.67
N ALA A 318 0.42 14.50 -7.87
CA ALA A 318 1.58 15.04 -8.57
C ALA A 318 1.25 15.38 -10.03
N ALA A 319 0.48 14.53 -10.71
CA ALA A 319 0.08 14.75 -12.09
C ALA A 319 -0.89 15.94 -12.25
N LEU A 320 -1.86 16.09 -11.36
CA LEU A 320 -2.72 17.28 -11.35
C LEU A 320 -1.94 18.59 -11.09
N ARG A 321 -0.89 18.57 -10.26
CA ARG A 321 0.00 19.73 -10.07
C ARG A 321 0.81 20.05 -11.33
N ALA A 322 1.29 19.02 -12.01
CA ALA A 322 2.09 19.15 -13.23
C ALA A 322 1.26 19.59 -14.44
N HIS A 323 -0.02 19.22 -14.46
CA HIS A 323 -0.95 19.45 -15.54
C HIS A 323 -2.11 20.34 -15.08
N PRO A 324 -1.86 21.63 -14.75
CA PRO A 324 -2.88 22.50 -14.16
C PRO A 324 -4.05 22.78 -15.10
N GLY A 325 -3.90 22.59 -16.41
CA GLY A 325 -4.98 22.62 -17.38
C GLY A 325 -4.73 21.59 -18.49
N PRO A 326 -5.69 21.41 -19.42
CA PRO A 326 -5.51 20.56 -20.58
C PRO A 326 -4.18 20.84 -21.27
N TYR A 327 -3.41 19.80 -21.54
CA TYR A 327 -2.11 19.95 -22.21
C TYR A 327 -2.33 20.56 -23.59
N GLU A 328 -1.80 21.77 -23.78
CA GLU A 328 -1.66 22.39 -25.07
C GLU A 328 -0.17 22.38 -25.44
N LEU A 329 0.17 21.63 -26.48
CA LEU A 329 1.49 21.71 -27.08
C LEU A 329 1.66 23.11 -27.68
N ASP A 330 2.56 23.92 -27.13
CA ASP A 330 2.97 25.18 -27.75
C ASP A 330 3.78 24.89 -29.03
N ARG A 331 3.08 24.70 -30.14
CA ARG A 331 3.67 24.45 -31.45
C ARG A 331 4.55 25.62 -31.89
N SER A 332 4.24 26.84 -31.45
CA SER A 332 4.98 28.04 -31.82
C SER A 332 6.39 28.06 -31.25
N ALA A 333 6.62 27.40 -30.10
CA ALA A 333 7.95 27.19 -29.55
C ALA A 333 8.87 26.36 -30.47
N PHE A 334 8.29 25.65 -31.44
CA PHE A 334 8.97 24.80 -32.41
C PHE A 334 8.86 25.32 -33.85
N ASP A 335 8.16 26.43 -34.07
CA ASP A 335 8.12 27.11 -35.37
C ASP A 335 9.54 27.54 -35.76
N GLY A 336 9.99 27.09 -36.94
CA GLY A 336 11.34 27.35 -37.43
C GLY A 336 12.40 26.35 -36.97
N THR A 337 12.02 25.25 -36.31
CA THR A 337 12.91 24.08 -36.14
C THR A 337 13.31 23.55 -37.52
N ASP A 338 14.60 23.59 -37.85
CA ASP A 338 15.13 23.09 -39.12
C ASP A 338 15.28 21.56 -39.08
N PRO A 339 14.48 20.80 -39.86
CA PRO A 339 14.56 19.34 -39.94
C PRO A 339 15.97 18.80 -40.17
N ASP A 340 16.73 19.43 -41.07
CA ASP A 340 18.06 18.96 -41.44
C ASP A 340 19.06 19.19 -40.30
N ARG A 341 18.86 20.25 -39.51
CA ARG A 341 19.68 20.55 -38.34
C ARG A 341 19.42 19.57 -37.20
N VAL A 342 18.15 19.20 -36.97
CA VAL A 342 17.79 18.18 -35.97
C VAL A 342 18.41 16.83 -36.33
N LEU A 343 18.35 16.43 -37.62
CA LEU A 343 18.96 15.19 -38.06
C LEU A 343 20.48 15.19 -37.89
N ARG A 344 21.16 16.29 -38.23
CA ARG A 344 22.61 16.43 -37.98
C ARG A 344 22.97 16.34 -36.50
N ALA A 345 22.19 16.99 -35.63
CA ALA A 345 22.39 16.90 -34.18
C ALA A 345 22.23 15.45 -33.67
N TYR A 346 21.23 14.71 -34.18
CA TYR A 346 21.08 13.29 -33.88
C TYR A 346 22.28 12.45 -34.34
N GLU A 347 22.77 12.67 -35.57
CA GLU A 347 23.95 11.98 -36.09
C GLU A 347 25.24 12.29 -35.31
N GLU A 348 25.41 13.53 -34.84
CA GLU A 348 26.56 13.94 -34.03
C GLU A 348 26.52 13.36 -32.62
N VAL A 349 25.39 13.49 -31.92
CA VAL A 349 25.23 12.97 -30.58
C VAL A 349 25.38 11.45 -30.57
N THR A 350 24.71 10.74 -31.50
CA THR A 350 24.80 9.27 -31.56
C THR A 350 26.21 8.78 -31.89
N ARG A 351 27.00 9.53 -32.67
CA ARG A 351 28.41 9.18 -32.95
C ARG A 351 29.27 9.22 -31.69
N ASP A 352 29.20 10.30 -30.92
CA ASP A 352 30.00 10.48 -29.72
C ASP A 352 29.57 9.48 -28.63
N VAL A 353 28.25 9.31 -28.47
CA VAL A 353 27.68 8.32 -27.56
C VAL A 353 28.07 6.89 -27.97
N ALA A 354 28.02 6.54 -29.26
CA ALA A 354 28.44 5.22 -29.73
C ALA A 354 29.90 4.92 -29.39
N ALA A 355 30.77 5.94 -29.41
CA ALA A 355 32.16 5.79 -28.98
C ALA A 355 32.28 5.47 -27.48
N LEU A 356 31.43 6.08 -26.63
CA LEU A 356 31.34 5.75 -25.20
C LEU A 356 30.80 4.33 -24.99
N VAL A 357 29.69 3.97 -25.65
CA VAL A 357 29.12 2.61 -25.57
C VAL A 357 30.14 1.56 -25.99
N ALA A 358 30.92 1.83 -27.04
CA ALA A 358 32.01 0.97 -27.47
C ALA A 358 33.22 0.93 -26.51
N ALA A 359 33.33 1.83 -25.53
CA ALA A 359 34.37 1.78 -24.51
C ALA A 359 33.94 0.98 -23.26
N VAL A 360 32.63 0.83 -23.03
CA VAL A 360 32.07 0.11 -21.86
C VAL A 360 32.52 -1.35 -21.83
N ARG A 361 33.07 -1.77 -20.70
CA ARG A 361 33.47 -3.16 -20.48
C ARG A 361 32.36 -3.93 -19.75
N PRO A 362 32.33 -5.27 -19.84
CA PRO A 362 31.34 -6.08 -19.12
C PRO A 362 31.30 -5.80 -17.61
N GLU A 363 32.46 -5.53 -16.99
CA GLU A 363 32.54 -5.18 -15.57
C GLU A 363 31.92 -3.81 -15.21
N ASP A 364 31.85 -2.89 -16.18
CA ASP A 364 31.31 -1.54 -15.98
C ASP A 364 29.77 -1.54 -15.96
N LEU A 365 29.12 -2.58 -16.48
CA LEU A 365 27.66 -2.67 -16.61
C LEU A 365 26.91 -2.58 -15.27
N ALA A 366 27.56 -2.98 -14.17
CA ALA A 366 27.00 -2.93 -12.82
C ALA A 366 27.27 -1.61 -12.08
N LEU A 367 28.04 -0.70 -12.66
CA LEU A 367 28.35 0.58 -12.03
C LEU A 367 27.09 1.44 -11.87
N PRO A 368 26.94 2.16 -10.75
CA PRO A 368 25.87 3.14 -10.60
C PRO A 368 26.11 4.33 -11.54
N THR A 369 25.02 4.96 -11.96
CA THR A 369 25.06 6.18 -12.80
C THR A 369 24.57 7.40 -12.01
N PRO A 370 24.85 8.62 -12.50
CA PRO A 370 24.22 9.84 -11.95
C PRO A 370 22.69 9.85 -12.09
N CYS A 371 22.12 9.09 -13.02
CA CYS A 371 20.68 8.86 -13.09
C CYS A 371 20.27 7.90 -11.95
N ALA A 372 19.57 8.45 -10.94
CA ALA A 372 19.33 7.76 -9.69
C ALA A 372 18.60 6.42 -9.88
N GLY A 373 19.11 5.36 -9.23
CA GLY A 373 18.52 4.02 -9.30
C GLY A 373 18.90 3.22 -10.55
N TRP A 374 19.68 3.78 -11.47
CA TRP A 374 20.09 3.10 -12.69
C TRP A 374 21.57 2.71 -12.66
N THR A 375 21.82 1.46 -13.05
CA THR A 375 23.14 0.94 -13.42
C THR A 375 23.48 1.31 -14.87
N VAL A 376 24.76 1.20 -15.25
CA VAL A 376 25.18 1.39 -16.66
C VAL A 376 24.39 0.48 -17.60
N ARG A 377 24.09 -0.77 -17.22
CA ARG A 377 23.24 -1.64 -18.03
C ARG A 377 21.84 -1.07 -18.27
N GLN A 378 21.17 -0.60 -17.21
CA GLN A 378 19.83 -0.03 -17.32
C GLN A 378 19.82 1.27 -18.13
N LEU A 379 20.86 2.10 -17.96
CA LEU A 379 21.05 3.31 -18.76
C LEU A 379 21.20 2.99 -20.26
N LEU A 380 22.05 2.01 -20.61
CA LEU A 380 22.25 1.60 -22.00
C LEU A 380 20.99 1.00 -22.63
N ASP A 381 20.27 0.17 -21.87
CA ASP A 381 19.00 -0.42 -22.29
C ASP A 381 17.95 0.67 -22.59
N HIS A 382 17.84 1.68 -21.73
CA HIS A 382 16.98 2.83 -21.96
C HIS A 382 17.38 3.63 -23.22
N MET A 383 18.66 3.89 -23.44
CA MET A 383 19.12 4.62 -24.65
C MET A 383 18.85 3.83 -25.94
N VAL A 384 18.91 2.50 -25.89
CA VAL A 384 18.47 1.64 -26.99
C VAL A 384 16.95 1.80 -27.19
N TRP A 385 16.19 1.72 -26.11
CA TRP A 385 14.74 1.85 -26.14
C TRP A 385 14.27 3.19 -26.72
N GLU A 386 14.90 4.31 -26.38
CA GLU A 386 14.57 5.66 -26.91
C GLU A 386 14.61 5.70 -28.45
N ASN A 387 15.69 5.17 -29.03
CA ASN A 387 15.83 5.06 -30.49
C ASN A 387 14.73 4.19 -31.10
N LEU A 388 14.47 3.04 -30.46
CA LEU A 388 13.48 2.09 -30.93
C LEU A 388 12.03 2.61 -30.78
N MET A 389 11.76 3.42 -29.75
CA MET A 389 10.49 4.12 -29.55
C MET A 389 10.27 5.13 -30.67
N ALA A 390 11.24 6.00 -30.93
CA ALA A 390 11.15 6.98 -32.01
C ALA A 390 10.99 6.33 -33.40
N THR A 391 11.68 5.20 -33.64
CA THR A 391 11.50 4.35 -34.83
C THR A 391 10.03 3.91 -34.97
N SER A 392 9.45 3.38 -33.90
CA SER A 392 8.09 2.87 -33.90
C SER A 392 7.03 3.96 -34.13
N ILE A 393 7.29 5.18 -33.66
CA ILE A 393 6.47 6.37 -33.95
C ILE A 393 6.55 6.72 -35.44
N ALA A 394 7.76 6.77 -36.01
CA ALA A 394 7.97 7.02 -37.45
C ALA A 394 7.20 6.03 -38.33
N GLU A 395 7.18 4.75 -37.92
CA GLU A 395 6.48 3.65 -38.62
C GLU A 395 4.95 3.66 -38.38
N GLY A 396 4.46 4.41 -37.40
CA GLY A 396 3.03 4.55 -37.09
C GLY A 396 2.48 3.44 -36.19
N THR A 397 3.33 2.63 -35.58
CA THR A 397 2.95 1.58 -34.62
C THR A 397 3.77 1.72 -33.33
N PRO A 398 3.45 2.69 -32.45
CA PRO A 398 4.20 2.95 -31.23
C PRO A 398 4.30 1.70 -30.35
N ARG A 399 5.51 1.43 -29.84
CA ARG A 399 5.77 0.34 -28.90
C ARG A 399 5.30 0.68 -27.49
N ALA A 400 5.15 -0.33 -26.62
CA ALA A 400 4.75 -0.15 -25.22
C ALA A 400 5.60 -0.97 -24.22
N ASP A 401 6.64 -1.63 -24.72
CA ASP A 401 7.47 -2.63 -24.02
C ASP A 401 8.65 -2.01 -23.26
N HIS A 402 8.45 -0.87 -22.58
CA HIS A 402 9.51 -0.11 -21.90
C HIS A 402 10.27 -0.84 -20.78
N THR A 403 9.75 -1.97 -20.28
CA THR A 403 10.40 -2.82 -19.25
C THR A 403 11.05 -4.07 -19.81
N ALA A 404 10.93 -4.32 -21.12
CA ALA A 404 11.59 -5.45 -21.76
C ALA A 404 13.10 -5.21 -21.85
N ASP A 405 13.89 -6.28 -21.94
CA ASP A 405 15.33 -6.21 -22.18
C ASP A 405 15.59 -6.00 -23.67
N HIS A 406 15.97 -4.79 -24.06
CA HIS A 406 16.32 -4.42 -25.44
C HIS A 406 17.82 -4.52 -25.70
N LEU A 407 18.65 -4.49 -24.65
CA LEU A 407 20.10 -4.53 -24.73
C LEU A 407 20.64 -5.93 -25.02
N GLY A 408 20.01 -6.96 -24.45
CA GLY A 408 20.48 -8.34 -24.52
C GLY A 408 21.92 -8.51 -23.99
N ASP A 409 22.65 -9.48 -24.54
CA ASP A 409 24.02 -9.82 -24.14
C ASP A 409 25.10 -8.94 -24.82
N ASP A 410 24.77 -8.27 -25.92
CA ASP A 410 25.70 -7.44 -26.70
C ASP A 410 25.20 -5.99 -26.83
N HIS A 411 25.51 -5.20 -25.81
CA HIS A 411 25.16 -3.78 -25.72
C HIS A 411 25.66 -2.95 -26.91
N ARG A 412 26.78 -3.34 -27.55
CA ARG A 412 27.39 -2.58 -28.64
C ARG A 412 26.57 -2.74 -29.90
N THR A 413 26.25 -3.99 -30.24
CA THR A 413 25.42 -4.30 -31.40
C THR A 413 24.01 -3.76 -31.21
N ALA A 414 23.42 -3.92 -30.02
CA ALA A 414 22.07 -3.42 -29.74
C ALA A 414 21.94 -1.91 -29.95
N PHE A 415 22.88 -1.12 -29.41
CA PHE A 415 22.90 0.34 -29.61
C PHE A 415 23.17 0.75 -31.06
N ALA A 416 24.13 0.10 -31.73
CA ALA A 416 24.41 0.40 -33.13
C ALA A 416 23.21 0.09 -34.05
N ASP A 417 22.50 -1.00 -33.79
CA ASP A 417 21.31 -1.40 -34.54
C ASP A 417 20.13 -0.47 -34.28
N SER A 418 19.90 -0.05 -33.03
CA SER A 418 18.83 0.89 -32.71
C SER A 418 19.05 2.25 -33.36
N VAL A 419 20.28 2.78 -33.33
CA VAL A 419 20.64 4.06 -33.97
C VAL A 419 20.40 3.99 -35.48
N ARG A 420 20.81 2.88 -36.12
CA ARG A 420 20.64 2.65 -37.57
C ARG A 420 19.16 2.53 -37.96
N ALA A 421 18.37 1.82 -37.15
CA ALA A 421 16.93 1.68 -37.37
C ALA A 421 16.22 3.04 -37.29
N ALA A 422 16.49 3.81 -36.23
CA ALA A 422 15.93 5.14 -36.03
C ALA A 422 16.29 6.09 -37.17
N HIS A 423 17.57 6.18 -37.54
CA HIS A 423 18.02 7.02 -38.65
C HIS A 423 17.32 6.67 -39.98
N THR A 424 17.24 5.38 -40.28
CA THR A 424 16.54 4.88 -41.49
C THR A 424 15.06 5.24 -41.46
N ALA A 425 14.40 5.11 -40.31
CA ALA A 425 12.99 5.40 -40.14
C ALA A 425 12.70 6.91 -40.22
N PHE A 426 13.55 7.76 -39.64
CA PHE A 426 13.40 9.22 -39.68
C PHE A 426 13.38 9.73 -41.11
N ILE A 427 14.31 9.24 -41.93
CA ILE A 427 14.42 9.62 -43.35
C ILE A 427 13.31 8.95 -44.17
N GLY A 428 13.16 7.62 -44.05
CA GLY A 428 12.28 6.82 -44.90
C GLY A 428 10.80 7.13 -44.73
N SER A 429 10.36 7.51 -43.53
CA SER A 429 8.96 7.88 -43.25
C SER A 429 8.65 9.37 -43.49
N GLY A 430 9.70 10.18 -43.70
CA GLY A 430 9.62 11.65 -43.73
C GLY A 430 9.28 12.25 -42.36
N MET A 431 9.68 11.60 -41.26
CA MET A 431 9.26 11.94 -39.89
C MET A 431 9.44 13.40 -39.54
N LEU A 432 10.60 13.97 -39.88
CA LEU A 432 10.95 15.34 -39.52
C LEU A 432 10.02 16.40 -40.13
N HIS A 433 9.23 16.04 -41.15
CA HIS A 433 8.31 16.95 -41.87
C HIS A 433 6.82 16.65 -41.60
N ARG A 434 6.52 15.72 -40.70
CA ARG A 434 5.15 15.27 -40.40
C ARG A 434 4.78 15.55 -38.96
N THR A 435 3.51 15.36 -38.63
CA THR A 435 3.00 15.45 -37.26
C THR A 435 2.53 14.08 -36.77
N TYR A 436 2.64 13.85 -35.46
CA TYR A 436 2.41 12.55 -34.83
C TYR A 436 1.61 12.67 -33.53
N GLY A 437 0.95 11.58 -33.17
CA GLY A 437 0.19 11.46 -31.93
C GLY A 437 -1.09 12.30 -31.87
N PRO A 438 -1.84 12.23 -30.76
CA PRO A 438 -3.11 12.93 -30.60
C PRO A 438 -2.95 14.45 -30.52
N TYR A 439 -1.75 14.95 -30.21
CA TYR A 439 -1.44 16.39 -30.09
C TYR A 439 -0.83 17.00 -31.37
N GLU A 440 -0.79 16.24 -32.47
CA GLU A 440 -0.16 16.65 -33.74
C GLU A 440 1.26 17.22 -33.58
N ALA A 441 2.06 16.58 -32.73
CA ALA A 441 3.42 16.97 -32.42
C ALA A 441 4.30 16.93 -33.68
N PRO A 442 5.05 18.00 -34.03
CA PRO A 442 5.99 17.98 -35.15
C PRO A 442 7.04 16.87 -34.94
N GLY A 443 7.28 16.03 -35.95
CA GLY A 443 8.24 14.93 -35.83
C GLY A 443 9.67 15.41 -35.60
N ALA A 444 10.04 16.59 -36.11
CA ALA A 444 11.31 17.24 -35.78
C ALA A 444 11.46 17.54 -34.28
N MET A 445 10.37 17.87 -33.58
CA MET A 445 10.39 18.05 -32.13
C MET A 445 10.63 16.72 -31.41
N ILE A 446 9.98 15.64 -31.86
CA ILE A 446 10.16 14.30 -31.27
C ILE A 446 11.61 13.85 -31.44
N VAL A 447 12.21 14.02 -32.63
CA VAL A 447 13.62 13.67 -32.83
C VAL A 447 14.53 14.58 -31.99
N GLN A 448 14.23 15.87 -31.88
CA GLN A 448 14.98 16.79 -31.01
C GLN A 448 14.95 16.36 -29.54
N GLN A 449 13.84 15.78 -29.07
CA GLN A 449 13.74 15.20 -27.73
C GLN A 449 14.67 13.99 -27.57
N VAL A 450 14.70 13.07 -28.55
CA VAL A 450 15.66 11.94 -28.57
C VAL A 450 17.11 12.44 -28.51
N VAL A 451 17.44 13.54 -29.19
CA VAL A 451 18.77 14.16 -29.12
C VAL A 451 19.10 14.64 -27.69
N VAL A 452 18.12 15.23 -26.99
CA VAL A 452 18.30 15.65 -25.58
C VAL A 452 18.52 14.44 -24.69
N GLU A 453 17.70 13.40 -24.79
CA GLU A 453 17.82 12.17 -23.99
C GLU A 453 19.18 11.49 -24.19
N LEU A 454 19.59 11.30 -25.45
CA LEU A 454 20.87 10.65 -25.77
C LEU A 454 22.07 11.46 -25.31
N LEU A 455 22.02 12.80 -25.41
CA LEU A 455 23.12 13.65 -24.96
C LEU A 455 23.23 13.68 -23.42
N ALA A 456 22.10 13.76 -22.72
CA ALA A 456 22.03 13.72 -21.26
C ALA A 456 22.50 12.36 -20.71
N HIS A 457 22.02 11.25 -21.28
CA HIS A 457 22.42 9.92 -20.85
C HIS A 457 23.82 9.52 -21.34
N GLY A 458 24.29 10.07 -22.46
CA GLY A 458 25.69 10.03 -22.84
C GLY A 458 26.60 10.65 -21.76
N TRP A 459 26.16 11.77 -21.17
CA TRP A 459 26.87 12.39 -20.04
C TRP A 459 26.84 11.51 -18.79
N ASP A 460 25.68 10.92 -18.45
CA ASP A 460 25.54 9.99 -17.33
C ASP A 460 26.50 8.79 -17.48
N LEU A 461 26.62 8.24 -18.70
CA LEU A 461 27.53 7.15 -19.04
C LEU A 461 28.99 7.59 -18.93
N ALA A 462 29.33 8.77 -19.45
CA ALA A 462 30.69 9.31 -19.37
C ALA A 462 31.14 9.49 -17.92
N ARG A 463 30.28 10.05 -17.06
CA ARG A 463 30.55 10.19 -15.62
C ARG A 463 30.72 8.83 -14.93
N ALA A 464 29.82 7.87 -15.18
CA ALA A 464 29.89 6.55 -14.58
C ALA A 464 31.17 5.77 -14.96
N THR A 465 31.67 5.95 -16.19
CA THR A 465 32.84 5.24 -16.73
C THR A 465 34.15 6.04 -16.64
N GLY A 466 34.10 7.28 -16.15
CA GLY A 466 35.27 8.17 -16.05
C GLY A 466 35.76 8.73 -17.39
N ALA A 467 34.93 8.71 -18.43
CA ALA A 467 35.23 9.31 -19.73
C ALA A 467 34.99 10.83 -19.73
N PRO A 468 35.54 11.59 -20.69
CA PRO A 468 35.26 13.02 -20.84
C PRO A 468 33.78 13.30 -21.09
N THR A 469 33.23 14.31 -20.41
CA THR A 469 31.80 14.67 -20.46
C THR A 469 31.42 15.70 -21.53
N ALA A 470 32.40 16.32 -22.19
CA ALA A 470 32.18 17.29 -23.27
C ALA A 470 31.83 16.57 -24.58
N LEU A 471 30.57 16.18 -24.72
CA LEU A 471 30.03 15.45 -25.88
C LEU A 471 29.38 16.39 -26.88
N ALA A 472 29.54 16.10 -28.17
CA ALA A 472 28.94 16.81 -29.29
C ALA A 472 29.04 18.36 -29.16
N PRO A 473 30.24 18.93 -28.98
CA PRO A 473 30.40 20.35 -28.63
C PRO A 473 29.82 21.32 -29.67
N GLU A 474 29.68 20.88 -30.92
CA GLU A 474 29.11 21.68 -32.02
C GLU A 474 27.59 21.86 -31.88
N THR A 475 26.87 20.86 -31.36
CA THR A 475 25.40 20.83 -31.25
C THR A 475 24.89 20.90 -29.81
N ALA A 476 25.74 20.69 -28.81
CA ALA A 476 25.33 20.67 -27.40
C ALA A 476 24.71 21.99 -26.91
N GLU A 477 25.16 23.16 -27.39
CA GLU A 477 24.54 24.45 -27.07
C GLU A 477 23.10 24.55 -27.60
N GLU A 478 22.87 24.00 -28.79
CA GLU A 478 21.57 24.03 -29.45
C GLU A 478 20.61 23.05 -28.78
N THR A 479 21.12 21.87 -28.42
CA THR A 479 20.39 20.87 -27.64
C THR A 479 20.04 21.39 -26.25
N LEU A 480 20.94 22.13 -25.60
CA LEU A 480 20.63 22.81 -24.33
C LEU A 480 19.49 23.83 -24.50
N ALA A 481 19.56 24.68 -25.52
CA ALA A 481 18.48 25.63 -25.81
C ALA A 481 17.15 24.93 -26.12
N ALA A 482 17.19 23.80 -26.83
CA ALA A 482 16.01 22.96 -27.08
C ALA A 482 15.47 22.36 -25.78
N ALA A 483 16.32 21.85 -24.89
CA ALA A 483 15.90 21.32 -23.60
C ALA A 483 15.20 22.38 -22.73
N TYR A 484 15.65 23.63 -22.73
CA TYR A 484 14.92 24.72 -22.07
C TYR A 484 13.55 24.99 -22.69
N ARG A 485 13.42 24.90 -24.02
CA ARG A 485 12.12 25.06 -24.68
C ARG A 485 11.16 23.91 -24.37
N ILE A 486 11.65 22.68 -24.36
CA ILE A 486 10.84 21.47 -24.16
C ILE A 486 10.49 21.27 -22.68
N TYR A 487 11.48 21.42 -21.79
CA TYR A 487 11.39 21.03 -20.37
C TYR A 487 11.49 22.21 -19.39
N GLY A 488 11.58 23.46 -19.87
CA GLY A 488 11.75 24.64 -18.99
C GLY A 488 10.55 24.91 -18.10
N ALA A 489 9.35 24.57 -18.56
CA ALA A 489 8.12 24.67 -17.77
C ALA A 489 7.81 23.38 -16.97
N ALA A 490 8.60 22.32 -17.14
CA ALA A 490 8.36 21.05 -16.45
C ALA A 490 8.56 21.22 -14.94
N PRO A 491 7.65 20.73 -14.09
CA PRO A 491 7.79 20.74 -12.64
C PRO A 491 9.09 20.06 -12.20
N ARG A 492 9.69 20.57 -11.12
CA ARG A 492 10.95 20.07 -10.55
C ARG A 492 10.81 19.65 -9.09
N THR A 493 9.64 19.12 -8.74
CA THR A 493 9.29 18.69 -7.38
C THR A 493 9.69 17.24 -7.13
N GLU A 494 9.63 16.80 -5.87
CA GLU A 494 9.84 15.39 -5.52
C GLU A 494 8.82 14.50 -6.27
N GLY A 495 9.33 13.48 -6.99
CA GLY A 495 8.52 12.60 -7.85
C GLY A 495 8.36 13.03 -9.32
N SER A 496 8.91 14.18 -9.72
CA SER A 496 8.96 14.64 -11.12
C SER A 496 9.99 13.87 -11.96
N SER A 497 9.84 13.92 -13.29
CA SER A 497 10.79 13.35 -14.27
C SER A 497 12.20 13.92 -14.13
N PHE A 498 12.31 15.17 -13.67
CA PHE A 498 13.58 15.83 -13.44
C PHE A 498 13.72 16.31 -12.00
N ALA A 499 14.88 16.05 -11.40
CA ALA A 499 15.29 16.67 -10.15
C ALA A 499 15.44 18.20 -10.31
N PRO A 500 15.49 18.96 -9.19
CA PRO A 500 15.80 20.39 -9.22
C PRO A 500 17.06 20.69 -10.01
N GLU A 501 17.01 21.77 -10.82
CA GLU A 501 18.17 22.25 -11.57
C GLU A 501 19.34 22.54 -10.62
N CYS A 502 20.51 22.02 -10.99
CA CYS A 502 21.76 22.21 -10.25
C CYS A 502 22.58 23.36 -10.85
N PRO A 503 23.39 24.08 -10.05
CA PRO A 503 24.29 25.10 -10.57
C PRO A 503 25.45 24.46 -11.34
N ALA A 504 25.70 24.93 -12.56
CA ALA A 504 26.88 24.53 -13.32
C ALA A 504 28.11 25.43 -13.03
N PRO A 505 29.32 24.86 -12.87
CA PRO A 505 30.55 25.63 -12.71
C PRO A 505 30.80 26.62 -13.84
N ARG A 506 31.46 27.73 -13.52
CA ARG A 506 31.84 28.73 -14.54
C ARG A 506 32.82 28.10 -15.54
N GLY A 507 32.44 28.09 -16.82
CA GLY A 507 33.22 27.47 -17.90
C GLY A 507 32.91 26.00 -18.14
N ALA A 508 31.87 25.45 -17.49
CA ALA A 508 31.35 24.12 -17.79
C ALA A 508 30.93 24.00 -19.27
N SER A 509 31.11 22.81 -19.84
CA SER A 509 30.71 22.53 -21.21
C SER A 509 29.18 22.67 -21.37
N ALA A 510 28.69 22.81 -22.60
CA ALA A 510 27.25 22.82 -22.85
C ALA A 510 26.57 21.53 -22.37
N THR A 511 27.24 20.39 -22.50
CA THR A 511 26.78 19.08 -22.02
C THR A 511 26.69 19.03 -20.50
N ASP A 512 27.68 19.56 -19.78
CA ASP A 512 27.62 19.66 -18.31
C ASP A 512 26.48 20.60 -17.87
N ARG A 513 26.27 21.73 -18.59
CA ARG A 513 25.14 22.63 -18.32
C ARG A 513 23.79 21.98 -18.60
N LEU A 514 23.69 21.14 -19.62
CA LEU A 514 22.50 20.33 -19.89
C LEU A 514 22.24 19.35 -18.75
N ALA A 515 23.25 18.59 -18.33
CA ALA A 515 23.11 17.66 -17.20
C ALA A 515 22.67 18.40 -15.92
N ALA A 516 23.27 19.56 -15.64
CA ALA A 516 22.90 20.41 -14.50
C ALA A 516 21.44 20.90 -14.59
N PHE A 517 21.00 21.36 -15.77
CA PHE A 517 19.62 21.74 -16.04
C PHE A 517 18.64 20.57 -15.81
N LEU A 518 19.04 19.34 -16.14
CA LEU A 518 18.25 18.12 -15.92
C LEU A 518 18.46 17.52 -14.51
N GLY A 519 19.06 18.28 -13.59
CA GLY A 519 19.15 17.98 -12.16
C GLY A 519 20.28 17.04 -11.74
N ARG A 520 21.32 16.88 -12.57
CA ARG A 520 22.54 16.15 -12.20
C ARG A 520 23.49 17.06 -11.44
N ASP A 521 24.14 16.53 -10.42
CA ASP A 521 25.27 17.20 -9.78
C ASP A 521 26.51 17.12 -10.70
N VAL A 522 26.97 18.29 -11.15
CA VAL A 522 28.08 18.43 -12.07
C VAL A 522 29.35 19.00 -11.41
N ALA A 523 29.30 19.24 -10.10
CA ALA A 523 30.41 19.81 -9.33
C ALA A 523 31.63 18.88 -9.24
#